data_AF-A0A4S3J611-F1
#
_entry.id   AF-A0A4S3J611-F1
#
_cell.length_a   1.000
_cell.length_b   1.000
_cell.length_c   1.000
_cell.angle_alpha   90.00
_cell.angle_beta   90.00
_cell.angle_gamma   90.00
#
_symmetry.space_group_name_H-M   'P 1'
#
loop_
_entity.id
_entity.type
_entity.pdbx_description
1 polymer ?
#
loop_
_entity_poly.entity_id
_entity_poly.type
_entity_poly.pdbx_seq_one_letter_code
_entity_poly.pdbx_strand_id
1 'polypeptide(L)'
;MFSTLALCSLSILSTFTTTAALQFPPVDLGYATHVPTYINTTESGTRIGLYNNIRFAQQPTSSLRFRKPHTPPPSQHGIQDGRDRLFSSDCVSAAPPQVLFPTINGSAWGQEDCLFLNVWVPEGVRPGDNVPVIHWLHGSAYAFGSKDLFNAMGLMDLIKRREDRFIFVASNYSPYPNLCPPSKEVS
;
A
#
# COMPACT_ATOMS: atom_id res chain seq x y z
N MET A 1 -47.30 -7.14 -60.99
CA MET A 1 -46.37 -7.92 -60.16
C MET A 1 -45.03 -7.20 -60.19
N PHE A 2 -44.75 -6.34 -59.20
CA PHE A 2 -43.48 -5.60 -59.12
C PHE A 2 -42.65 -6.23 -57.99
N SER A 3 -41.48 -6.75 -58.33
CA SER A 3 -40.54 -7.41 -57.42
C SER A 3 -39.49 -6.39 -56.99
N THR A 4 -39.45 -6.05 -55.71
CA THR A 4 -38.43 -5.19 -55.10
C THR A 4 -37.35 -6.06 -54.47
N LEU A 5 -36.13 -5.95 -55.01
CA LEU A 5 -34.92 -6.55 -54.45
C LEU A 5 -34.38 -5.65 -53.33
N ALA A 6 -34.37 -6.15 -52.10
CA ALA A 6 -33.77 -5.48 -50.95
C ALA A 6 -32.25 -5.78 -50.90
N LEU A 7 -31.42 -4.74 -51.07
CA LEU A 7 -29.98 -4.80 -50.86
C LEU A 7 -29.67 -4.76 -49.36
N CYS A 8 -29.12 -5.85 -48.83
CA CYS A 8 -28.66 -5.96 -47.45
C CYS A 8 -27.23 -5.43 -47.37
N SER A 9 -27.03 -4.23 -46.83
CA SER A 9 -25.71 -3.66 -46.57
C SER A 9 -25.14 -4.25 -45.28
N LEU A 10 -24.08 -5.07 -45.39
CA LEU A 10 -23.28 -5.49 -44.24
C LEU A 10 -22.37 -4.34 -43.81
N SER A 11 -22.72 -3.68 -42.70
CA SER A 11 -21.81 -2.79 -41.97
C SER A 11 -20.87 -3.63 -41.11
N ILE A 12 -19.57 -3.62 -41.45
CA ILE A 12 -18.52 -4.21 -40.63
C ILE A 12 -18.29 -3.27 -39.44
N LEU A 13 -18.83 -3.62 -38.27
CA LEU A 13 -18.43 -2.98 -37.01
C LEU A 13 -17.02 -3.46 -36.66
N SER A 14 -16.02 -2.61 -36.91
CA SER A 14 -14.69 -2.79 -36.33
C SER A 14 -14.80 -2.53 -34.82
N THR A 15 -14.89 -3.61 -34.05
CA THR A 15 -14.73 -3.53 -32.60
C THR A 15 -13.26 -3.28 -32.31
N PHE A 16 -12.88 -2.01 -32.14
CA PHE A 16 -11.66 -1.67 -31.43
C PHE A 16 -11.85 -2.09 -29.97
N THR A 17 -11.49 -3.33 -29.64
CA THR A 17 -11.21 -3.68 -28.25
C THR A 17 -9.94 -2.93 -27.87
N THR A 18 -10.11 -1.76 -27.26
CA THR A 18 -9.00 -0.98 -26.71
C THR A 18 -8.26 -1.86 -25.71
N THR A 19 -7.12 -2.39 -26.12
CA THR A 19 -6.14 -3.15 -25.31
C THR A 19 -5.45 -2.24 -24.28
N ALA A 20 -6.11 -1.20 -23.78
CA ALA A 20 -5.71 -0.45 -22.60
C ALA A 20 -6.14 -1.20 -21.33
N ALA A 21 -5.99 -2.53 -21.33
CA ALA A 21 -6.12 -3.33 -20.13
C ALA A 21 -5.06 -2.82 -19.14
N LEU A 22 -5.57 -2.19 -18.08
CA LEU A 22 -4.89 -1.62 -16.91
C LEU A 22 -3.40 -1.97 -16.82
N GLN A 23 -2.53 -0.98 -17.07
CA GLN A 23 -1.07 -1.11 -16.91
C GLN A 23 -0.68 -1.67 -15.53
N PHE A 24 -1.54 -1.46 -14.53
CA PHE A 24 -1.49 -2.06 -13.21
C PHE A 24 -2.73 -2.95 -13.02
N PRO A 25 -2.64 -4.26 -13.36
CA PRO A 25 -3.75 -5.18 -13.10
C PRO A 25 -3.97 -5.33 -11.59
N PRO A 26 -5.19 -5.69 -11.15
CA PRO A 26 -5.43 -5.99 -9.74
C PRO A 26 -4.48 -7.09 -9.22
N VAL A 27 -3.89 -6.84 -8.06
CA VAL A 27 -2.96 -7.74 -7.39
C VAL A 27 -3.72 -8.55 -6.35
N ASP A 28 -3.88 -9.85 -6.58
CA ASP A 28 -4.49 -10.76 -5.63
C ASP A 28 -3.45 -11.33 -4.66
N LEU A 29 -3.61 -11.01 -3.37
CA LEU A 29 -2.75 -11.51 -2.28
C LEU A 29 -3.36 -12.75 -1.60
N GLY A 30 -4.46 -13.29 -2.12
CA GLY A 30 -5.21 -14.43 -1.57
C GLY A 30 -6.18 -14.07 -0.45
N TYR A 31 -5.84 -13.09 0.40
CA TYR A 31 -6.76 -12.56 1.42
C TYR A 31 -7.49 -11.28 0.98
N ALA A 32 -6.93 -10.54 0.03
CA ALA A 32 -7.49 -9.31 -0.52
C ALA A 32 -6.94 -9.05 -1.92
N THR A 33 -7.73 -8.38 -2.75
CA THR A 33 -7.31 -7.92 -4.08
C THR A 33 -7.09 -6.42 -4.06
N HIS A 34 -5.90 -5.95 -4.47
CA HIS A 34 -5.51 -4.56 -4.42
C HIS A 34 -5.34 -3.93 -5.80
N VAL A 35 -5.69 -2.65 -5.92
CA VAL A 35 -5.35 -1.79 -7.08
C VAL A 35 -4.57 -0.58 -6.59
N PRO A 36 -3.81 0.12 -7.45
CA PRO A 36 -3.12 1.33 -7.04
C PRO A 36 -4.11 2.39 -6.53
N THR A 37 -3.79 2.96 -5.38
CA THR A 37 -4.43 4.17 -4.84
C THR A 37 -4.14 5.37 -5.72
N TYR A 38 -2.91 5.48 -6.23
CA TYR A 38 -2.50 6.52 -7.16
C TYR A 38 -1.58 5.96 -8.23
N ILE A 39 -1.52 6.64 -9.37
CA ILE A 39 -0.49 6.38 -10.39
C ILE A 39 0.21 7.72 -10.62
N ASN A 40 1.49 7.75 -10.28
CA ASN A 40 2.35 8.90 -10.53
C ASN A 40 3.31 8.58 -11.67
N THR A 41 3.98 9.60 -12.21
CA THR A 41 4.97 9.44 -13.27
C THR A 41 6.27 10.07 -12.80
N THR A 42 7.38 9.35 -12.95
CA THR A 42 8.72 9.88 -12.69
C THR A 42 9.13 10.91 -13.73
N GLU A 43 10.20 11.66 -13.47
CA GLU A 43 10.79 12.58 -14.46
C GLU A 43 11.21 11.89 -15.76
N SER A 44 11.59 10.61 -15.69
CA SER A 44 11.96 9.79 -16.86
C SER A 44 10.76 9.26 -17.64
N GLY A 45 9.53 9.55 -17.20
CA GLY A 45 8.29 9.08 -17.83
C GLY A 45 7.84 7.69 -17.38
N THR A 46 8.50 7.06 -16.41
CA THR A 46 8.08 5.76 -15.88
C THR A 46 6.89 5.94 -14.95
N ARG A 47 5.78 5.24 -15.22
CA ARG A 47 4.63 5.25 -14.29
C ARG A 47 4.90 4.38 -13.08
N ILE A 48 4.50 4.85 -11.91
CA ILE A 48 4.62 4.17 -10.62
C ILE A 48 3.21 4.00 -10.04
N GLY A 49 2.81 2.75 -9.79
CA GLY A 49 1.60 2.42 -9.07
C GLY A 49 1.86 2.49 -7.57
N LEU A 50 1.13 3.38 -6.88
CA LEU A 50 1.20 3.56 -5.44
C LEU A 50 0.04 2.79 -4.81
N TYR A 51 0.35 1.72 -4.09
CA TYR A 51 -0.62 0.91 -3.34
C TYR A 51 -0.51 1.29 -1.87
N ASN A 52 -1.41 2.13 -1.39
CA ASN A 52 -1.42 2.57 -0.01
C ASN A 52 -2.24 1.63 0.87
N ASN A 53 -1.92 1.63 2.17
CA ASN A 53 -2.74 1.02 3.22
C ASN A 53 -3.05 -0.47 3.00
N ILE A 54 -2.12 -1.24 2.43
CA ILE A 54 -2.23 -2.70 2.38
C ILE A 54 -2.04 -3.24 3.79
N ARG A 55 -3.02 -3.95 4.34
CA ARG A 55 -2.92 -4.58 5.66
C ARG A 55 -2.02 -5.80 5.57
N PHE A 56 -1.02 -5.93 6.45
CA PHE A 56 -0.12 -7.10 6.44
C PHE A 56 -0.30 -8.06 7.63
N ALA A 57 -1.07 -7.67 8.65
CA ALA A 57 -1.36 -8.49 9.82
C ALA A 57 -2.72 -8.13 10.43
N GLN A 58 -3.23 -9.00 11.31
CA GLN A 58 -4.41 -8.71 12.10
C GLN A 58 -4.18 -7.51 13.03
N GLN A 59 -5.26 -6.76 13.31
CA GLN A 59 -5.19 -5.64 14.25
C GLN A 59 -4.67 -6.12 15.63
N PRO A 60 -3.66 -5.48 16.22
CA PRO A 60 -3.06 -5.91 17.48
C PRO A 60 -3.87 -5.44 18.71
N THR A 61 -5.19 -5.61 18.68
CA THR A 61 -6.11 -5.17 19.74
C THR A 61 -6.54 -6.33 20.63
N SER A 62 -7.06 -6.01 21.82
CA SER A 62 -7.63 -7.00 22.76
C SER A 62 -6.67 -8.16 23.05
N SER A 63 -7.09 -9.41 22.82
CA SER A 63 -6.28 -10.62 23.05
C SER A 63 -4.99 -10.68 22.21
N LEU A 64 -4.88 -9.91 21.13
CA LEU A 64 -3.68 -9.81 20.28
C LEU A 64 -2.72 -8.70 20.74
N ARG A 65 -3.11 -7.87 21.72
CA ARG A 65 -2.25 -6.82 22.25
C ARG A 65 -0.99 -7.43 22.88
N PHE A 66 0.16 -6.81 22.60
CA PHE A 66 1.50 -7.24 23.06
C PHE A 66 1.90 -8.66 22.60
N ARG A 67 1.27 -9.16 21.52
CA ARG A 67 1.69 -10.40 20.87
C ARG A 67 2.40 -10.10 19.57
N LYS A 68 3.13 -11.09 19.07
CA LYS A 68 3.67 -11.04 17.70
C LYS A 68 2.51 -10.82 16.70
N PRO A 69 2.72 -10.04 15.63
CA PRO A 69 1.71 -9.85 14.59
C PRO A 69 1.18 -11.20 14.08
N HIS A 70 -0.14 -11.36 14.07
CA HIS A 70 -0.79 -12.57 13.60
C HIS A 70 -1.09 -12.45 12.10
N THR A 71 -0.68 -13.45 11.32
CA THR A 71 -0.85 -13.51 9.86
C THR A 71 -1.56 -14.81 9.45
N PRO A 72 -2.28 -14.84 8.31
CA PRO A 72 -2.58 -13.70 7.44
C PRO A 72 -3.54 -12.69 8.10
N PRO A 73 -3.61 -11.45 7.57
CA PRO A 73 -4.65 -10.52 7.94
C PRO A 73 -6.06 -11.06 7.60
N PRO A 74 -7.13 -10.46 8.17
CA PRO A 74 -8.50 -10.89 7.85
C PRO A 74 -8.79 -10.74 6.36
N SER A 75 -9.51 -11.70 5.79
CA SER A 75 -9.92 -11.63 4.39
C SER A 75 -10.83 -10.44 4.13
N GLN A 76 -10.60 -9.74 3.03
CA GLN A 76 -11.42 -8.63 2.57
C GLN A 76 -12.01 -8.97 1.20
N HIS A 77 -13.33 -8.87 1.09
CA HIS A 77 -14.02 -9.07 -0.17
C HIS A 77 -13.93 -7.82 -1.05
N GLY A 78 -13.91 -8.02 -2.36
CA GLY A 78 -13.86 -6.95 -3.35
C GLY A 78 -12.49 -6.30 -3.50
N ILE A 79 -12.42 -5.29 -4.37
CA ILE A 79 -11.20 -4.57 -4.71
C ILE A 79 -10.91 -3.51 -3.64
N GLN A 80 -9.70 -3.55 -3.10
CA GLN A 80 -9.17 -2.58 -2.14
C GLN A 80 -8.29 -1.56 -2.86
N ASP A 81 -8.62 -0.28 -2.76
CA ASP A 81 -7.84 0.82 -3.36
C ASP A 81 -7.01 1.61 -2.33
N GLY A 82 -7.15 1.28 -1.04
CA GLY A 82 -6.38 1.88 0.05
C GLY A 82 -6.74 3.32 0.42
N ARG A 83 -7.84 3.89 -0.12
CA ARG A 83 -8.21 5.30 0.11
C ARG A 83 -8.91 5.55 1.45
N ASP A 84 -9.47 4.51 2.04
CA ASP A 84 -10.25 4.55 3.28
C ASP A 84 -9.44 4.95 4.53
N ARG A 85 -8.09 4.85 4.47
CA ARG A 85 -7.19 5.10 5.61
C ARG A 85 -6.05 6.08 5.35
N LEU A 86 -6.17 6.98 4.37
CA LEU A 86 -5.10 7.91 4.00
C LEU A 86 -4.61 8.82 5.15
N PHE A 87 -5.46 9.10 6.14
CA PHE A 87 -5.12 9.97 7.28
C PHE A 87 -5.35 9.29 8.63
N SER A 88 -5.57 7.99 8.63
CA SER A 88 -5.95 7.20 9.80
C SER A 88 -5.27 5.84 9.74
N SER A 89 -3.96 5.82 9.48
CA SER A 89 -3.17 4.56 9.46
C SER A 89 -2.05 4.53 10.50
N ASP A 90 -1.75 5.67 11.14
CA ASP A 90 -0.68 5.81 12.11
C ASP A 90 -0.88 4.92 13.33
N CYS A 91 0.19 4.25 13.75
CA CYS A 91 0.21 3.56 15.02
C CYS A 91 0.16 4.54 16.19
N VAL A 92 -0.37 4.06 17.33
CA VAL A 92 -0.32 4.81 18.60
C VAL A 92 1.09 5.34 18.82
N SER A 93 1.19 6.66 18.88
CA SER A 93 2.44 7.42 18.94
C SER A 93 2.34 8.44 20.07
N ALA A 94 3.45 8.68 20.77
CA ALA A 94 3.52 9.70 21.79
C ALA A 94 4.88 10.40 21.76
N ALA A 95 4.86 11.71 21.86
CA ALA A 95 6.04 12.55 21.85
C ALA A 95 6.04 13.39 23.14
N PRO A 96 6.83 13.01 24.16
CA PRO A 96 6.90 13.74 25.43
C PRO A 96 7.29 15.21 25.23
N PRO A 97 6.93 16.14 26.14
CA PRO A 97 7.29 17.55 26.01
C PRO A 97 8.80 17.82 25.87
N GLN A 98 9.63 16.88 26.33
CA GLN A 98 11.09 16.98 26.33
C GLN A 98 11.72 16.65 24.97
N VAL A 99 10.97 16.12 24.01
CA VAL A 99 11.51 15.82 22.68
C VAL A 99 11.73 17.11 21.89
N LEU A 100 12.87 17.20 21.20
CA LEU A 100 13.27 18.37 20.41
C LEU A 100 12.59 18.42 19.03
N PHE A 101 11.28 18.16 19.00
CA PHE A 101 10.44 18.24 17.81
C PHE A 101 9.25 19.18 18.09
N PRO A 102 9.43 20.51 17.93
CA PRO A 102 8.46 21.51 18.37
C PRO A 102 7.04 21.36 17.80
N THR A 103 6.90 20.70 16.65
CA THR A 103 5.60 20.50 16.00
C THR A 103 4.75 19.42 16.69
N ILE A 104 5.36 18.51 17.46
CA ILE A 104 4.69 17.33 18.04
C ILE A 104 4.95 17.16 19.54
N ASN A 105 5.78 17.99 20.16
CA ASN A 105 6.11 17.81 21.58
C ASN A 105 4.88 17.95 22.49
N GLY A 106 4.76 17.06 23.47
CA GLY A 106 3.60 17.00 24.37
C GLY A 106 2.33 16.45 23.73
N SER A 107 2.41 15.75 22.59
CA SER A 107 1.25 15.17 21.91
C SER A 107 1.24 13.64 21.91
N ALA A 108 0.05 13.07 21.74
CA ALA A 108 -0.18 11.65 21.48
C ALA A 108 -1.28 11.51 20.43
N TRP A 109 -1.13 10.55 19.51
CA TRP A 109 -2.04 10.35 18.38
C TRP A 109 -1.96 8.90 17.86
N GLY A 110 -2.74 8.62 16.81
CA GLY A 110 -2.76 7.31 16.15
C GLY A 110 -3.77 6.33 16.75
N GLN A 111 -3.72 5.09 16.30
CA GLN A 111 -4.66 4.04 16.68
C GLN A 111 -3.97 2.68 16.76
N GLU A 112 -4.60 1.71 17.43
CA GLU A 112 -4.03 0.35 17.54
C GLU A 112 -4.12 -0.44 16.23
N ASP A 113 -5.17 -0.21 15.43
CA ASP A 113 -5.32 -0.82 14.11
C ASP A 113 -4.46 -0.07 13.07
N CYS A 114 -3.16 -0.40 13.01
CA CYS A 114 -2.20 0.38 12.23
C CYS A 114 -1.22 -0.45 11.38
N LEU A 115 -1.36 -1.78 11.36
CA LEU A 115 -0.42 -2.70 10.67
C LEU A 115 -0.64 -2.71 9.15
N PHE A 116 -0.25 -1.60 8.53
CA PHE A 116 -0.37 -1.32 7.10
C PHE A 116 0.99 -1.02 6.45
N LEU A 117 1.05 -1.21 5.14
CA LEU A 117 2.19 -0.88 4.29
C LEU A 117 1.74 -0.07 3.07
N ASN A 118 2.66 0.75 2.56
CA ASN A 118 2.56 1.40 1.26
C ASN A 118 3.61 0.78 0.33
N VAL A 119 3.24 0.54 -0.93
CA VAL A 119 4.13 -0.03 -1.96
C VAL A 119 4.12 0.84 -3.20
N TRP A 120 5.32 1.14 -3.71
CA TRP A 120 5.53 1.80 -4.98
C TRP A 120 6.08 0.78 -5.96
N VAL A 121 5.31 0.53 -7.02
CA VAL A 121 5.63 -0.48 -8.03
C VAL A 121 5.80 0.21 -9.39
N PRO A 122 6.98 0.16 -10.02
CA PRO A 122 7.16 0.66 -11.37
C PRO A 122 6.32 -0.12 -12.38
N GLU A 123 5.87 0.54 -13.44
CA GLU A 123 5.08 -0.12 -14.47
C GLU A 123 5.85 -1.25 -15.16
N GLY A 124 5.09 -2.27 -15.56
CA GLY A 124 5.64 -3.44 -16.25
C GLY A 124 6.41 -4.42 -15.36
N VAL A 125 6.45 -4.20 -14.03
CA VAL A 125 6.83 -5.24 -13.05
C VAL A 125 5.66 -6.20 -12.88
N ARG A 126 5.93 -7.51 -12.95
CA ARG A 126 4.93 -8.58 -12.90
C ARG A 126 5.30 -9.66 -11.88
N PRO A 127 4.33 -10.47 -11.42
CA PRO A 127 4.64 -11.66 -10.62
C PRO A 127 5.67 -12.56 -11.32
N GLY A 128 6.72 -12.93 -10.59
CA GLY A 128 7.83 -13.73 -11.11
C GLY A 128 9.04 -12.92 -11.59
N ASP A 129 8.94 -11.60 -11.73
CA ASP A 129 10.09 -10.76 -12.04
C ASP A 129 11.04 -10.63 -10.84
N ASN A 130 12.35 -10.72 -11.09
CA ASN A 130 13.40 -10.56 -10.07
C ASN A 130 13.79 -9.08 -9.93
N VAL A 131 12.88 -8.28 -9.37
CA VAL A 131 13.10 -6.83 -9.14
C VAL A 131 13.54 -6.61 -7.68
N PRO A 132 14.61 -5.82 -7.42
CA PRO A 132 15.03 -5.50 -6.06
C PRO A 132 13.91 -4.85 -5.24
N VAL A 133 13.83 -5.18 -3.95
CA VAL A 133 12.88 -4.58 -3.01
C VAL A 133 13.63 -3.80 -1.95
N ILE A 134 13.32 -2.52 -1.81
CA ILE A 134 13.81 -1.66 -0.73
C ILE A 134 12.69 -1.54 0.29
N HIS A 135 12.90 -2.09 1.49
CA HIS A 135 11.94 -1.98 2.59
C HIS A 135 12.43 -0.94 3.60
N TRP A 136 11.73 0.19 3.65
CA TRP A 136 11.96 1.26 4.60
C TRP A 136 11.15 1.09 5.88
N LEU A 137 11.85 1.19 7.01
CA LEU A 137 11.30 1.20 8.35
C LEU A 137 11.54 2.58 8.94
N HIS A 138 10.47 3.26 9.35
CA HIS A 138 10.60 4.56 9.99
C HIS A 138 11.33 4.44 11.33
N GLY A 139 11.95 5.55 11.78
CA GLY A 139 12.67 5.61 13.04
C GLY A 139 11.86 6.26 14.16
N SER A 140 12.55 7.09 14.95
CA SER A 140 12.05 7.87 16.11
C SER A 140 11.95 7.11 17.43
N ALA A 141 13.02 6.36 17.74
CA ALA A 141 13.24 5.71 19.03
C ALA A 141 12.08 4.81 19.51
N TYR A 142 11.32 4.24 18.57
CA TYR A 142 10.13 3.43 18.85
C TYR A 142 9.06 4.19 19.66
N ALA A 143 9.01 5.52 19.59
CA ALA A 143 8.04 6.33 20.33
C ALA A 143 6.92 6.88 19.43
N PHE A 144 7.27 7.22 18.19
CA PHE A 144 6.36 7.77 17.20
C PHE A 144 6.85 7.52 15.78
N GLY A 145 5.99 7.72 14.80
CA GLY A 145 6.33 7.68 13.37
C GLY A 145 5.30 6.94 12.54
N SER A 146 5.50 6.96 11.22
CA SER A 146 4.57 6.36 10.28
C SER A 146 5.27 6.03 8.96
N LYS A 147 4.74 5.03 8.24
CA LYS A 147 5.05 4.71 6.85
C LYS A 147 4.84 5.91 5.93
N ASP A 148 3.98 6.85 6.33
CA ASP A 148 3.60 8.02 5.54
C ASP A 148 4.58 9.20 5.69
N LEU A 149 5.58 9.09 6.58
CA LEU A 149 6.62 10.12 6.75
C LEU A 149 7.58 10.23 5.56
N PHE A 150 7.64 9.20 4.69
CA PHE A 150 8.53 9.20 3.53
C PHE A 150 7.75 8.97 2.24
N ASN A 151 7.84 9.94 1.32
CA ASN A 151 7.36 9.79 -0.04
C ASN A 151 8.50 9.34 -0.96
N ALA A 152 8.42 8.11 -1.47
CA ALA A 152 9.47 7.51 -2.27
C ALA A 152 9.56 8.03 -3.72
N MET A 153 8.71 8.95 -4.16
CA MET A 153 8.74 9.43 -5.55
C MET A 153 10.10 10.00 -5.97
N GLY A 154 10.76 10.77 -5.11
CA GLY A 154 12.10 11.29 -5.42
C GLY A 154 13.17 10.19 -5.57
N LEU A 155 12.99 9.04 -4.88
CA LEU A 155 13.84 7.87 -5.08
C LEU A 155 13.47 7.14 -6.39
N MET A 156 12.17 7.05 -6.71
CA MET A 156 11.68 6.47 -7.96
C MET A 156 12.18 7.23 -9.19
N ASP A 157 12.46 8.52 -9.07
CA ASP A 157 13.06 9.31 -10.16
C ASP A 157 14.46 8.83 -10.57
N LEU A 158 15.14 8.02 -9.75
CA LEU A 158 16.39 7.36 -10.12
C LEU A 158 16.21 6.26 -11.17
N ILE A 159 14.98 5.79 -11.42
CA ILE A 159 14.67 4.81 -12.46
C ILE A 159 14.77 5.50 -13.82
N LYS A 160 15.89 5.34 -14.52
CA LYS A 160 16.08 5.92 -15.87
C LYS A 160 15.96 4.86 -16.97
N ARG A 161 16.24 3.59 -16.67
CA ARG A 161 16.09 2.44 -17.57
C ARG A 161 15.32 1.30 -16.91
N ARG A 162 14.98 0.26 -17.69
CA ARG A 162 14.23 -0.90 -17.19
C ARG A 162 15.00 -1.71 -16.16
N GLU A 163 16.32 -1.72 -16.25
CA GLU A 163 17.24 -2.45 -15.37
C GLU A 163 17.42 -1.75 -14.02
N ASP A 164 17.09 -0.45 -13.95
CA ASP A 164 17.20 0.36 -12.74
C ASP A 164 15.94 0.24 -11.84
N ARG A 165 14.93 -0.53 -12.26
CA ARG A 165 13.66 -0.66 -11.53
C ARG A 165 13.86 -1.37 -10.21
N PHE A 166 13.17 -0.88 -9.18
CA PHE A 166 13.06 -1.49 -7.87
C PHE A 166 11.65 -1.23 -7.31
N ILE A 167 11.21 -2.07 -6.37
CA ILE A 167 10.00 -1.84 -5.58
C ILE A 167 10.42 -1.17 -4.28
N PHE A 168 9.65 -0.19 -3.83
CA PHE A 168 9.83 0.40 -2.50
C PHE A 168 8.64 0.07 -1.62
N VAL A 169 8.91 -0.32 -0.38
CA VAL A 169 7.91 -0.66 0.63
C VAL A 169 8.16 0.18 1.86
N ALA A 170 7.14 0.86 2.38
CA ALA A 170 7.17 1.51 3.69
C ALA A 170 6.14 0.83 4.58
N SER A 171 6.49 0.50 5.83
CA SER A 171 5.57 -0.17 6.76
C SER A 171 5.50 0.51 8.11
N ASN A 172 4.29 0.53 8.66
CA ASN A 172 4.08 0.81 10.07
C ASN A 172 4.50 -0.41 10.90
N TYR A 173 4.94 -0.15 12.13
CA TYR A 173 5.12 -1.18 13.15
C TYR A 173 4.61 -0.65 14.48
N SER A 174 4.18 -1.55 15.37
CA SER A 174 3.76 -1.14 16.72
C SER A 174 4.99 -0.66 17.50
N PRO A 175 5.01 0.59 18.01
CA PRO A 175 6.14 1.13 18.77
C PRO A 175 6.29 0.51 20.17
N TYR A 176 5.23 -0.12 20.70
CA TYR A 176 5.16 -0.62 22.09
C TYR A 176 5.11 -2.15 22.23
N PRO A 177 5.92 -2.94 21.51
CA PRO A 177 5.73 -4.39 21.50
C PRO A 177 6.01 -5.04 22.87
N ASN A 178 6.80 -4.39 23.74
CA ASN A 178 7.32 -5.00 24.98
C ASN A 178 7.25 -4.09 26.23
N LEU A 179 6.59 -2.93 26.18
CA LEU A 179 6.62 -1.99 27.32
C LEU A 179 5.75 -2.42 28.51
N CYS A 180 4.89 -3.42 28.32
CA CYS A 180 4.22 -4.14 29.40
C CYS A 180 4.02 -5.59 28.94
N PRO A 181 4.97 -6.53 29.16
CA PRO A 181 4.60 -7.93 29.06
C PRO A 181 3.41 -8.15 29.98
N PRO A 182 2.37 -8.89 29.58
CA PRO A 182 1.34 -9.29 30.54
C PRO A 182 2.08 -9.86 31.75
N SER A 183 1.78 -9.34 32.94
CA SER A 183 2.26 -9.93 34.19
C SER A 183 2.06 -11.43 34.02
N LYS A 184 3.12 -12.23 34.12
CA LYS A 184 2.95 -13.67 34.21
C LYS A 184 1.91 -13.86 35.30
N GLU A 185 0.72 -14.36 34.96
CA GLU A 185 -0.20 -14.83 35.98
C GLU A 185 0.61 -15.88 36.74
N VAL A 186 1.02 -15.51 37.95
CA VAL A 186 1.61 -16.43 38.90
C VAL A 186 0.45 -17.37 39.24
N SER A 187 0.44 -18.51 38.56
CA SER A 187 -0.42 -19.65 38.86
C SER A 187 0.23 -20.50 39.94
#